data_AF-A0A396I9J0-F1
#
_entry.id   AF-A0A396I9J0-F1
#
_cell.length_a   1.000
_cell.length_b   1.000
_cell.length_c   1.000
_cell.angle_alpha   90.00
_cell.angle_beta   90.00
_cell.angle_gamma   90.00
#
_symmetry.space_group_name_H-M   'P 1'
#
loop_
_entity.id
_entity.type
_entity.pdbx_description
1 polymer ?
#
loop_
_entity_poly.entity_id
_entity_poly.type
_entity_poly.pdbx_seq_one_letter_code
_entity_poly.pdbx_strand_id
1 'polypeptide(L)'
;MEPEPYFPSPALCSTRWWSKETVAVVTGGNKGIGFALVKRFAELGLSVVLTARDKKKGEDAVERIRAQLGLVAPHHHVHFLVLDVSDADSIKTFASSFKDKFGATLDILVCINYLLFVQF
;
A
#
# COMPACT_ATOMS: atom_id res chain seq x y z
N MET A 1 -16.22 -20.23 20.16
CA MET A 1 -14.83 -20.14 19.66
C MET A 1 -14.97 -20.24 18.15
N GLU A 2 -14.99 -19.09 17.48
CA GLU A 2 -15.08 -19.09 16.01
C GLU A 2 -13.78 -19.68 15.44
N PRO A 3 -13.85 -20.55 14.43
CA PRO A 3 -12.65 -21.11 13.84
C PRO A 3 -11.83 -19.99 13.19
N GLU A 4 -10.52 -19.98 13.43
CA GLU A 4 -9.62 -19.09 12.69
C GLU A 4 -9.76 -19.35 11.18
N PRO A 5 -9.75 -18.30 10.34
CA PRO A 5 -9.87 -18.46 8.89
C PRO A 5 -8.69 -19.30 8.36
N TYR A 6 -9.01 -20.51 7.89
CA TYR A 6 -8.05 -21.41 7.26
C TYR A 6 -7.64 -20.85 5.89
N PHE A 7 -6.39 -20.39 5.80
CA PHE A 7 -5.75 -20.09 4.51
C PHE A 7 -5.15 -21.39 3.95
N PRO A 8 -5.74 -22.02 2.93
CA PRO A 8 -5.16 -23.22 2.34
C PRO A 8 -3.78 -22.90 1.75
N SER A 9 -2.79 -23.74 2.04
CA SER A 9 -1.50 -23.70 1.35
C SER A 9 -1.77 -23.88 -0.15
N PRO A 10 -1.43 -22.91 -1.02
CA PRO A 10 -1.66 -23.10 -2.44
C PRO A 10 -0.80 -24.25 -2.93
N ALA A 11 -1.45 -25.29 -3.45
CA ALA A 11 -0.79 -26.22 -4.36
C ALA A 11 -0.12 -25.39 -5.47
N LEU A 12 1.06 -25.81 -5.92
CA LEU A 12 1.89 -25.15 -6.94
C LEU A 12 1.13 -25.00 -8.28
N CYS A 13 0.19 -24.07 -8.33
CA CYS A 13 -0.49 -23.58 -9.52
C CYS A 13 0.11 -22.20 -9.78
N SER A 14 0.66 -22.01 -10.99
CA SER A 14 1.52 -20.88 -11.37
C SER A 14 0.77 -19.56 -11.58
N THR A 15 -0.23 -19.26 -10.75
CA THR A 15 -0.98 -18.02 -10.80
C THR A 15 -0.79 -17.32 -9.45
N ARG A 16 -0.19 -16.13 -9.50
CA ARG A 16 -0.09 -15.26 -8.31
C ARG A 16 -1.50 -15.02 -7.77
N TRP A 17 -1.68 -15.03 -6.44
CA TRP A 17 -2.98 -14.76 -5.83
C TRP A 17 -3.44 -13.31 -5.99
N TRP A 18 -2.52 -12.40 -6.34
CA TRP A 18 -2.79 -10.99 -6.57
C TRP A 18 -2.98 -10.65 -8.04
N SER A 19 -3.77 -9.60 -8.28
CA SER A 19 -4.05 -9.02 -9.59
C SER A 19 -3.77 -7.50 -9.57
N LYS A 20 -4.15 -6.79 -10.65
CA LYS A 20 -4.08 -5.32 -10.69
C LYS A 20 -5.07 -4.64 -9.74
N GLU A 21 -6.12 -5.35 -9.37
CA GLU A 21 -7.16 -4.87 -8.45
C GLU A 21 -6.71 -5.01 -6.99
N THR A 22 -5.69 -5.83 -6.72
CA THR A 22 -5.12 -5.98 -5.39
C THR A 22 -4.47 -4.68 -4.93
N VAL A 23 -4.96 -4.14 -3.80
CA VAL A 23 -4.50 -2.88 -3.24
C VAL A 23 -3.56 -3.14 -2.06
N ALA A 24 -2.33 -2.63 -2.19
CA ALA A 24 -1.31 -2.64 -1.16
C ALA A 24 -1.09 -1.24 -0.58
N VAL A 25 -1.24 -1.08 0.73
CA VAL A 25 -0.87 0.14 1.46
C VAL A 25 0.48 -0.08 2.13
N VAL A 26 1.43 0.81 1.86
CA VAL A 26 2.74 0.79 2.51
C VAL A 26 2.90 2.02 3.39
N THR A 27 3.09 1.80 4.69
CA THR A 27 3.35 2.88 5.64
C THR A 27 4.80 3.34 5.60
N GLY A 28 5.04 4.65 5.59
CA GLY A 28 6.40 5.20 5.47
C GLY A 28 7.07 4.87 4.13
N GLY A 29 6.28 4.75 3.06
CA GLY A 29 6.75 4.33 1.74
C GLY A 29 7.62 5.36 1.00
N ASN A 30 7.83 6.55 1.55
CA ASN A 30 8.58 7.63 0.87
C ASN A 30 10.11 7.47 0.90
N LYS A 31 10.66 6.52 1.68
CA LYS A 31 12.12 6.28 1.79
C LYS A 31 12.46 4.84 2.18
N GLY A 32 13.75 4.50 2.08
CA GLY A 32 14.31 3.25 2.59
C GLY A 32 13.60 1.99 2.06
N ILE A 33 13.31 1.05 2.95
CA ILE A 33 12.66 -0.23 2.62
C ILE A 33 11.24 -0.01 2.09
N GLY A 34 10.48 0.92 2.67
CA GLY A 34 9.13 1.23 2.22
C GLY A 34 9.10 1.68 0.75
N PHE A 35 10.04 2.53 0.35
CA PHE A 35 10.18 2.96 -1.05
C PHE A 35 10.50 1.80 -1.99
N ALA A 36 11.43 0.93 -1.58
CA ALA A 36 11.78 -0.25 -2.36
C ALA A 36 10.58 -1.21 -2.52
N LEU A 37 9.78 -1.38 -1.47
CA LEU A 37 8.58 -2.22 -1.51
C LEU A 37 7.50 -1.64 -2.42
N VAL A 38 7.21 -0.34 -2.32
CA VAL A 38 6.23 0.31 -3.23
C VAL A 38 6.68 0.13 -4.67
N LYS A 39 7.96 0.34 -4.97
CA LYS A 39 8.53 0.12 -6.30
C LYS A 39 8.34 -1.33 -6.75
N ARG A 40 8.68 -2.31 -5.91
CA ARG A 40 8.51 -3.73 -6.25
C ARG A 40 7.04 -4.10 -6.47
N PHE A 41 6.13 -3.67 -5.61
CA PHE A 41 4.70 -3.94 -5.82
C PHE A 41 4.17 -3.30 -7.11
N ALA A 42 4.63 -2.10 -7.44
CA ALA A 42 4.29 -1.46 -8.71
C ALA A 42 4.84 -2.23 -9.92
N GLU A 43 6.09 -2.72 -9.88
CA GLU A 43 6.68 -3.58 -10.92
C GLU A 43 5.90 -4.89 -11.09
N LEU A 44 5.33 -5.40 -10.00
CA LEU A 44 4.50 -6.60 -10.00
C LEU A 44 3.06 -6.35 -10.46
N GLY A 45 2.71 -5.10 -10.77
CA GLY A 45 1.42 -4.70 -11.31
C GLY A 45 0.30 -4.51 -10.28
N LEU A 46 0.62 -4.46 -8.98
CA LEU A 46 -0.38 -4.17 -7.95
C LEU A 46 -0.75 -2.68 -7.94
N SER A 47 -1.93 -2.40 -7.39
CA SER A 47 -2.28 -1.05 -6.97
C SER A 47 -1.65 -0.73 -5.62
N VAL A 48 -0.80 0.29 -5.56
CA VAL A 48 0.00 0.59 -4.37
C VAL A 48 -0.27 2.00 -3.88
N VAL A 49 -0.68 2.12 -2.63
CA VAL A 49 -0.81 3.38 -1.92
C VAL A 49 0.44 3.57 -1.06
N LEU A 50 1.31 4.45 -1.54
CA LEU A 50 2.42 4.98 -0.76
C LEU A 50 1.86 5.96 0.27
N THR A 51 2.25 5.80 1.54
CA THR A 51 1.88 6.77 2.57
C THR A 51 3.09 7.37 3.26
N ALA A 52 2.96 8.63 3.66
CA ALA A 52 3.96 9.39 4.39
C ALA A 52 3.31 10.53 5.18
N ARG A 53 4.00 10.99 6.22
CA ARG A 53 3.58 12.16 7.01
C ARG A 53 3.75 13.47 6.27
N ASP A 54 4.79 13.57 5.45
CA ASP A 54 5.14 14.76 4.70
C ASP A 54 4.60 14.62 3.27
N LYS A 55 3.62 15.46 2.93
CA LYS A 55 2.96 15.45 1.63
C LYS A 55 3.95 15.59 0.47
N LYS A 56 4.85 16.57 0.54
CA LYS A 56 5.81 16.85 -0.52
C LYS A 56 6.75 15.68 -0.74
N LYS A 57 7.30 15.12 0.34
CA LYS A 57 8.19 13.94 0.22
C LYS A 57 7.47 12.71 -0.32
N GLY A 58 6.18 12.57 -0.02
CA GLY A 58 5.34 11.49 -0.55
C GLY A 58 5.09 11.63 -2.05
N GLU A 59 4.70 12.82 -2.49
CA GLU A 59 4.51 13.15 -3.91
C GLU A 59 5.82 12.97 -4.69
N ASP A 60 6.94 13.52 -4.20
CA ASP A 60 8.26 13.36 -4.79
C ASP A 60 8.65 11.88 -4.91
N ALA A 61 8.31 11.05 -3.91
CA ALA A 61 8.60 9.62 -3.95
C ALA A 61 7.77 8.90 -5.03
N VAL A 62 6.49 9.23 -5.17
CA VAL A 62 5.64 8.65 -6.23
C VAL A 62 6.15 9.04 -7.62
N GLU A 63 6.51 10.30 -7.83
CA GLU A 63 7.07 10.75 -9.11
C GLU A 63 8.40 10.05 -9.42
N ARG A 64 9.27 9.88 -8.42
CA ARG A 64 10.52 9.11 -8.59
C ARG A 64 10.25 7.65 -8.96
N ILE A 65 9.26 7.01 -8.37
CA ILE A 65 8.90 5.62 -8.71
C ILE A 65 8.37 5.55 -10.14
N ARG A 66 7.45 6.46 -10.51
CA ARG A 66 6.89 6.52 -11.87
C ARG A 66 7.99 6.73 -12.91
N ALA A 67 8.90 7.68 -12.68
CA ALA A 67 10.03 7.95 -13.55
C ALA A 67 10.98 6.75 -13.67
N GLN A 68 11.32 6.09 -12.55
CA GLN A 68 12.21 4.91 -12.56
C GLN A 68 11.61 3.70 -13.27
N LEU A 69 10.28 3.57 -13.26
CA LEU A 69 9.57 2.45 -13.87
C LEU A 69 9.08 2.75 -15.28
N GLY A 70 9.32 3.96 -15.79
CA GLY A 70 8.80 4.41 -17.10
C GLY A 70 7.27 4.38 -17.15
N LEU A 71 6.60 4.55 -16.02
CA LEU A 71 5.13 4.49 -15.94
C LEU A 71 4.54 5.79 -16.47
N VAL A 72 3.84 5.69 -17.60
CA VAL A 72 3.08 6.81 -18.19
C VAL A 72 1.61 6.65 -17.80
N ALA A 73 0.96 7.74 -17.40
CA ALA A 73 -0.49 7.76 -17.19
C ALA A 73 -1.22 7.28 -18.46
N PRO A 74 -2.32 6.51 -18.35
CA PRO A 74 -3.15 6.29 -17.16
C PRO A 74 -2.89 4.95 -16.43
N HIS A 75 -1.89 4.17 -16.83
CA HIS A 75 -1.71 2.79 -16.36
C HIS A 75 -0.87 2.64 -15.09
N HIS A 76 -0.53 3.74 -14.41
CA HIS A 76 0.18 3.64 -13.14
C HIS A 76 -0.83 3.42 -12.01
N HIS A 77 -0.56 2.45 -11.15
CA HIS A 77 -1.37 2.19 -9.96
C HIS A 77 -0.66 2.62 -8.67
N VAL A 78 0.36 3.49 -8.78
CA VAL A 78 1.03 4.08 -7.62
C VAL A 78 0.34 5.39 -7.22
N HIS A 79 -0.19 5.42 -6.01
CA HIS A 79 -0.91 6.56 -5.44
C HIS A 79 -0.24 7.03 -4.16
N PHE A 80 -0.48 8.30 -3.82
CA PHE A 80 -0.03 8.87 -2.56
C PHE A 80 -1.22 9.27 -1.70
N LEU A 81 -1.18 8.93 -0.41
CA LEU A 81 -2.05 9.47 0.61
C LEU A 81 -1.24 9.84 1.85
N VAL A 82 -1.55 11.00 2.44
CA VAL A 82 -0.93 11.41 3.71
C VAL A 82 -1.45 10.51 4.83
N LEU A 83 -0.55 10.01 5.67
CA LEU A 83 -0.88 9.23 6.86
C LEU A 83 0.19 9.46 7.94
N ASP A 84 -0.26 9.91 9.10
CA ASP A 84 0.47 9.77 10.35
C ASP A 84 -0.25 8.73 11.23
N VAL A 85 0.39 7.59 11.44
CA VAL A 85 -0.15 6.49 12.25
C VAL A 85 -0.24 6.83 13.74
N SER A 86 0.37 7.93 14.17
CA SER A 86 0.35 8.39 15.56
C SER A 86 -0.79 9.38 15.84
N ASP A 87 -1.49 9.85 14.79
CA ASP A 87 -2.56 10.83 14.88
C ASP A 87 -3.90 10.20 14.44
N ALA A 88 -4.84 10.12 15.38
CA ALA A 88 -6.15 9.53 15.15
C ALA A 88 -6.94 10.26 14.06
N ASP A 89 -6.81 11.58 13.94
CA ASP A 89 -7.53 12.36 12.93
C ASP A 89 -6.90 12.21 11.55
N SER A 90 -5.58 12.05 11.48
CA SER A 90 -4.89 11.62 10.26
C SER A 90 -5.38 10.23 9.79
N ILE A 91 -5.50 9.27 10.69
CA ILE A 91 -6.00 7.92 10.37
C ILE A 91 -7.44 7.98 9.83
N LYS A 92 -8.34 8.74 10.47
CA LYS A 92 -9.72 8.91 9.98
C LYS A 92 -9.75 9.54 8.60
N THR A 93 -8.97 10.60 8.40
CA THR A 93 -8.89 11.31 7.11
C THR A 93 -8.35 10.40 6.01
N PHE A 94 -7.32 9.61 6.32
CA PHE A 94 -6.78 8.60 5.42
C PHE A 94 -7.81 7.53 5.09
N ALA A 95 -8.52 6.98 6.09
CA ALA A 95 -9.51 5.93 5.89
C ALA A 95 -10.66 6.41 4.98
N SER A 96 -11.15 7.63 5.19
CA SER A 96 -12.16 8.23 4.29
C SER A 96 -11.60 8.42 2.88
N SER A 97 -10.42 9.03 2.75
CA SER A 97 -9.78 9.27 1.45
C SER A 97 -9.46 7.98 0.69
N PHE A 98 -9.10 6.92 1.41
CA PHE A 98 -8.83 5.60 0.86
C PHE A 98 -10.13 4.96 0.37
N LYS A 99 -11.19 4.98 1.18
CA LYS A 99 -12.51 4.46 0.80
C LYS A 99 -13.07 5.15 -0.44
N ASP A 100 -12.94 6.46 -0.54
CA ASP A 100 -13.43 7.22 -1.68
C ASP A 100 -12.69 6.90 -3.00
N LYS A 101 -11.40 6.53 -2.91
CA LYS A 101 -10.55 6.28 -4.08
C LYS A 101 -10.45 4.82 -4.50
N PHE A 102 -10.42 3.91 -3.52
CA PHE A 102 -10.14 2.48 -3.73
C PHE A 102 -11.28 1.57 -3.28
N GLY A 103 -12.36 2.15 -2.73
CA GLY A 103 -13.47 1.39 -2.16
C GLY A 103 -13.13 0.77 -0.80
N ALA A 104 -13.88 -0.27 -0.42
CA ALA A 104 -13.78 -0.87 0.91
C ALA A 104 -12.72 -1.99 1.01
N THR A 105 -11.96 -2.27 -0.04
CA THR A 105 -11.05 -3.42 -0.11
C THR A 105 -9.60 -2.99 0.07
N LEU A 106 -8.95 -3.55 1.10
CA LEU A 106 -7.52 -3.46 1.36
C LEU A 106 -6.98 -4.88 1.49
N ASP A 107 -6.12 -5.31 0.57
CA ASP A 107 -5.61 -6.68 0.54
C ASP A 107 -4.30 -6.83 1.33
N ILE A 108 -3.43 -5.82 1.23
CA ILE A 108 -2.08 -5.88 1.81
C ILE A 108 -1.81 -4.59 2.57
N LEU A 109 -1.48 -4.71 3.85
CA LEU A 109 -0.98 -3.60 4.67
C LEU A 109 0.43 -3.92 5.13
N VAL A 110 1.40 -3.06 4.77
CA VAL A 110 2.79 -3.21 5.21
C VAL A 110 3.19 -2.09 6.15
N CYS A 111 3.53 -2.46 7.39
CA CYS A 111 3.97 -1.54 8.44
C CYS A 111 5.50 -1.50 8.54
N ILE A 112 6.12 -0.42 8.04
CA ILE A 112 7.60 -0.29 7.97
C ILE A 112 8.19 0.37 9.23
N ASN A 113 7.39 1.06 10.03
CA ASN A 113 7.83 1.60 11.32
C ASN A 113 7.58 0.56 12.42
N TYR A 114 8.54 0.43 13.34
CA TYR A 114 8.53 -0.53 14.44
C TYR A 114 7.18 -0.59 15.15
N LEU A 115 6.59 -1.80 15.16
CA LEU A 115 5.57 -2.31 16.07
C LEU A 115 4.29 -1.48 16.21
N LEU A 116 3.28 -1.80 15.39
CA LEU A 116 1.88 -1.58 15.75
C LEU A 116 1.34 -2.89 16.34
N PHE A 117 1.22 -2.95 17.67
CA PHE A 117 0.40 -3.97 18.32
C PHE A 117 -1.06 -3.67 17.94
N VAL A 118 -1.61 -4.43 17.01
CA VAL A 118 -3.07 -4.51 16.85
C VAL A 118 -3.52 -5.65 17.76
N GLN A 119 -4.04 -5.28 18.93
CA GLN A 119 -4.68 -6.24 19.81
C GLN A 119 -6.09 -6.48 19.24
N PHE A 120 -6.38 -7.73 18.87
CA PHE A 120 -7.72 -8.18 18.52
C PHE A 120 -8.63 -8.17 19.74
#